data_AF-A0A8J7PL39-F1
#
_entry.id   AF-A0A8J7PL39-F1
#
_cell.length_a   1.000
_cell.length_b   1.000
_cell.length_c   1.000
_cell.angle_alpha   90.00
_cell.angle_beta   90.00
_cell.angle_gamma   90.00
#
_symmetry.space_group_name_H-M   'P 1'
#
loop_
_entity.id
_entity.type
_entity.pdbx_description
1 polymer ?
#
loop_
_entity_poly.entity_id
_entity_poly.type
_entity_poly.pdbx_seq_one_letter_code
_entity_poly.pdbx_strand_id
1 'polypeptide(L)'
;MNYYQMNKKYLKQLVARHVKEGFLKRNQIIDLVMNEFNDLLVGDDTASNTKIDTKIDTKIDTEIIGGIKGGIKNGINGNTNITDGGARAASLSDSRLDDWGRLDLSANARERRLRQLEIWTDHALALHREEERRYPPLTDCDRIDRAFQKLQEQDIIARQHFSCCNSCGHRQIETDGIKLMMRGQKKRGYVFYHKDDTERAARSGLLYLTFGAFSEPDPSDASETSGARQNSQRDQLQGSQLDRNQAIGEILQETLASEGLEVSWSGSALHRISVTLNWQKRRQDLAEQENERIMREKSERKTSGSFKPKRANLKIVG
;
A
#
# COMPACT_ATOMS: atom_id res chain seq x y z
N MET A 1 -8.30 27.68 -15.53
CA MET A 1 -7.74 26.86 -14.43
C MET A 1 -6.23 26.99 -14.51
N ASN A 2 -5.55 27.57 -13.52
CA ASN A 2 -4.09 27.76 -13.58
C ASN A 2 -3.37 26.40 -13.42
N TYR A 3 -2.37 26.12 -14.24
CA TYR A 3 -1.53 24.89 -14.27
C TYR A 3 -1.10 24.43 -12.86
N TYR A 4 -0.89 25.38 -11.93
CA TYR A 4 -0.56 25.14 -10.52
C TYR A 4 -1.69 24.55 -9.64
N GLN A 5 -2.94 24.97 -9.84
CA GLN A 5 -4.08 24.39 -9.09
C GLN A 5 -4.37 22.96 -9.55
N MET A 6 -4.06 22.67 -10.82
CA MET A 6 -4.14 21.33 -11.40
C MET A 6 -3.17 20.37 -10.71
N ASN A 7 -1.95 20.84 -10.43
CA ASN A 7 -0.89 20.09 -9.77
C ASN A 7 -1.22 19.71 -8.30
N LYS A 8 -1.69 20.66 -7.48
CA LYS A 8 -2.06 20.38 -6.07
C LYS A 8 -3.20 19.37 -5.93
N LYS A 9 -4.24 19.49 -6.76
CA LYS A 9 -5.37 18.55 -6.75
C LYS A 9 -4.92 17.16 -7.18
N TYR A 10 -4.09 17.08 -8.23
CA TYR A 10 -3.54 15.85 -8.74
C TYR A 10 -2.67 15.12 -7.71
N LEU A 11 -1.72 15.81 -7.06
CA LEU A 11 -0.87 15.22 -6.01
C LEU A 11 -1.69 14.66 -4.84
N LYS A 12 -2.73 15.37 -4.40
CA LYS A 12 -3.64 14.86 -3.36
C LYS A 12 -4.38 13.59 -3.81
N GLN A 13 -4.79 13.53 -5.07
CA GLN A 13 -5.44 12.34 -5.63
C GLN A 13 -4.47 11.16 -5.71
N LEU A 14 -3.20 11.39 -6.09
CA LEU A 14 -2.17 10.34 -6.09
C LEU A 14 -1.89 9.79 -4.68
N VAL A 15 -1.75 10.69 -3.70
CA VAL A 15 -1.60 10.28 -2.28
C VAL A 15 -2.81 9.45 -1.85
N ALA A 16 -4.03 9.94 -2.09
CA ALA A 16 -5.25 9.22 -1.71
C ALA A 16 -5.36 7.86 -2.39
N ARG A 17 -4.97 7.76 -3.67
CA ARG A 17 -4.91 6.51 -4.44
C ARG A 17 -4.01 5.49 -3.75
N HIS A 18 -2.75 5.83 -3.50
CA HIS A 18 -1.79 4.89 -2.90
C HIS A 18 -2.11 4.54 -1.45
N VAL A 19 -2.74 5.45 -0.71
CA VAL A 19 -3.29 5.13 0.61
C VAL A 19 -4.38 4.06 0.48
N LYS A 20 -5.34 4.24 -0.44
CA LYS A 20 -6.47 3.33 -0.66
C LYS A 20 -6.07 1.96 -1.24
N GLU A 21 -5.03 1.91 -2.07
CA GLU A 21 -4.45 0.65 -2.56
C GLU A 21 -3.93 -0.22 -1.41
N GLY A 22 -3.37 0.41 -0.37
CA GLY A 22 -3.04 -0.26 0.90
C GLY A 22 -1.72 -1.04 0.94
N PHE A 23 -0.89 -0.97 -0.10
CA PHE A 23 0.36 -1.76 -0.21
C PHE A 23 1.65 -1.00 0.17
N LEU A 24 1.66 0.33 0.05
CA LEU A 24 2.89 1.14 0.20
C LEU A 24 2.96 1.78 1.57
N LYS A 25 4.09 1.71 2.28
CA LYS A 25 4.33 2.44 3.54
C LYS A 25 4.33 3.96 3.30
N ARG A 26 4.10 4.75 4.35
CA ARG A 26 4.10 6.23 4.31
C ARG A 26 5.21 6.82 3.44
N ASN A 27 6.46 6.46 3.69
CA ASN A 27 7.61 7.04 2.96
C ASN A 27 7.63 6.60 1.50
N GLN A 28 7.22 5.36 1.20
CA GLN A 28 7.11 4.87 -0.18
C GLN A 28 6.02 5.62 -0.96
N ILE A 29 4.91 6.01 -0.30
CA ILE A 29 3.89 6.86 -0.92
C ILE A 29 4.48 8.21 -1.30
N ILE A 30 5.19 8.85 -0.36
CA ILE A 30 5.81 10.16 -0.61
C ILE A 30 6.82 10.10 -1.76
N ASP A 31 7.71 9.11 -1.74
CA ASP A 31 8.73 8.93 -2.77
C ASP A 31 8.11 8.66 -4.15
N LEU A 32 7.10 7.78 -4.20
CA LEU A 32 6.44 7.43 -5.45
C LEU A 32 5.68 8.62 -6.04
N VAL A 33 4.93 9.35 -5.21
CA VAL A 33 4.19 10.54 -5.65
C VAL A 33 5.16 11.63 -6.11
N MET A 34 6.30 11.80 -5.45
CA MET A 34 7.33 12.74 -5.91
C MET A 34 7.91 12.35 -7.27
N ASN A 35 8.18 11.06 -7.51
CA ASN A 35 8.73 10.58 -8.77
C ASN A 35 7.71 10.70 -9.91
N GLU A 36 6.48 10.23 -9.70
CA GLU A 36 5.40 10.36 -10.70
C GLU A 36 5.14 11.82 -11.06
N PHE A 37 5.26 12.72 -10.09
CA PHE A 37 5.16 14.14 -10.34
C PHE A 37 6.32 14.69 -11.17
N ASN A 38 7.56 14.26 -10.91
CA ASN A 38 8.71 14.69 -11.68
C ASN A 38 8.66 14.18 -13.12
N ASP A 39 8.22 12.94 -13.34
CA ASP A 39 8.07 12.37 -14.69
C ASP A 39 7.08 13.17 -15.53
N LEU A 40 5.99 13.67 -14.91
CA LEU A 40 5.03 14.55 -15.57
C LEU A 40 5.59 15.94 -15.92
N LEU A 41 6.55 16.44 -15.13
CA LEU A 41 7.21 17.72 -15.45
C LEU A 41 8.27 17.57 -16.55
N VAL A 42 8.95 16.43 -16.62
CA VAL A 42 9.98 16.17 -17.64
C VAL A 42 9.36 15.87 -19.02
N GLY A 43 8.10 15.42 -19.06
CA GLY A 43 7.39 15.07 -20.28
C GLY A 43 7.02 16.22 -21.23
N ASP A 44 7.22 17.49 -20.86
CA ASP A 44 6.83 18.66 -21.67
C ASP A 44 8.02 19.45 -22.26
N ASP A 45 9.28 19.15 -21.89
CA ASP A 45 10.42 20.00 -22.26
C ASP A 45 11.47 19.28 -23.15
N THR A 46 11.18 19.20 -24.46
CA THR A 46 12.21 19.44 -25.48
C THR A 46 12.25 20.92 -25.87
N ALA A 47 12.19 21.83 -24.90
CA ALA A 47 12.66 23.21 -25.04
C ALA A 47 12.64 23.91 -23.67
N SER A 48 13.73 24.61 -23.35
CA SER A 48 13.78 25.68 -22.33
C SER A 48 13.89 25.27 -20.85
N ASN A 49 15.08 24.80 -20.49
CA ASN A 49 15.61 25.02 -19.15
C ASN A 49 15.75 26.53 -18.89
N THR A 50 14.69 27.21 -18.44
CA THR A 50 14.75 28.62 -18.04
C THR A 50 13.66 29.00 -17.03
N LYS A 51 14.13 29.33 -15.81
CA LYS A 51 13.51 30.21 -14.79
C LYS A 51 12.12 29.81 -14.28
N ILE A 52 12.11 28.99 -13.23
CA ILE A 52 10.99 28.91 -12.29
C ILE A 52 10.90 30.25 -11.55
N ASP A 53 9.85 31.01 -11.86
CA ASP A 53 9.56 32.34 -11.30
C ASP A 53 9.18 32.23 -9.80
N THR A 54 10.05 32.71 -8.93
CA THR A 54 9.95 32.66 -7.46
C THR A 54 8.89 33.60 -6.87
N LYS A 55 8.23 34.44 -7.70
CA LYS A 55 7.27 35.45 -7.23
C LYS A 55 5.83 34.97 -7.05
N ILE A 56 5.45 33.81 -7.57
CA ILE A 56 4.04 33.35 -7.58
C ILE A 56 3.67 32.57 -6.31
N ASP A 57 4.65 31.93 -5.66
CA ASP A 57 4.46 31.07 -4.48
C ASP A 57 4.07 31.84 -3.20
N THR A 58 4.54 33.09 -3.03
CA THR A 58 4.35 33.87 -1.80
C THR A 58 2.94 34.38 -1.57
N LYS A 59 2.07 34.37 -2.59
CA LYS A 59 0.70 34.89 -2.51
C LYS A 59 -0.30 33.86 -1.94
N ILE A 60 0.08 32.58 -1.85
CA ILE A 60 -0.77 31.48 -1.36
C ILE A 60 -0.62 31.30 0.16
N ASP A 61 0.50 31.75 0.75
CA ASP A 61 0.81 31.62 2.18
C ASP A 61 -0.18 32.37 3.09
N THR A 62 -0.83 33.43 2.60
CA THR A 62 -1.80 34.21 3.38
C THR A 62 -3.17 33.54 3.53
N GLU A 63 -3.61 32.67 2.62
CA GLU A 63 -4.90 31.99 2.71
C GLU A 63 -4.89 30.79 3.67
N ILE A 64 -3.75 30.08 3.79
CA ILE A 64 -3.62 28.93 4.71
C ILE A 64 -3.59 29.41 6.18
N ILE A 65 -2.98 30.56 6.45
CA ILE A 65 -2.99 31.19 7.79
C ILE A 65 -4.39 31.71 8.15
N GLY A 66 -5.18 32.15 7.15
CA GLY A 66 -6.57 32.58 7.35
C GLY A 66 -7.53 31.45 7.71
N GLY A 67 -7.37 30.26 7.11
CA GLY A 67 -8.22 29.10 7.36
C GLY A 67 -8.08 28.50 8.76
N ILE A 68 -6.90 28.61 9.38
CA ILE A 68 -6.65 28.12 10.75
C ILE A 68 -7.23 29.09 11.80
N LYS A 69 -7.34 30.39 11.50
CA LYS A 69 -7.96 31.38 12.40
C LYS A 69 -9.50 31.43 12.30
N GLY A 70 -10.10 30.91 11.23
CA GLY A 70 -11.55 30.98 10.97
C GLY A 70 -12.42 29.90 11.64
N GLY A 71 -11.82 28.84 12.19
CA GLY A 71 -12.56 27.67 12.70
C GLY A 71 -12.99 27.70 14.18
N ILE A 72 -12.68 28.76 14.94
CA ILE A 72 -12.92 28.82 16.41
C ILE A 72 -14.12 29.73 16.77
N LYS A 73 -14.98 30.08 15.81
CA LYS A 73 -16.22 30.85 16.10
C LYS A 73 -17.43 30.18 15.48
N ASN A 74 -18.02 29.21 16.19
CA ASN A 74 -19.47 29.07 16.39
C ASN A 74 -19.81 27.77 17.16
N GLY A 75 -19.93 27.92 18.48
CA GLY A 75 -21.05 27.41 19.29
C GLY A 75 -21.26 25.90 19.47
N ILE A 76 -20.80 25.37 20.61
CA ILE A 76 -21.62 24.45 21.40
C ILE A 76 -21.83 25.11 22.77
N ASN A 77 -23.02 25.69 22.96
CA ASN A 77 -23.57 26.07 24.25
C ASN A 77 -24.24 24.85 24.88
N GLY A 78 -23.87 24.50 26.11
CA GLY A 78 -24.44 23.37 26.84
C GLY A 78 -23.86 23.20 28.24
N ASN A 79 -24.05 24.24 29.07
CA ASN A 79 -24.26 24.24 30.53
C ASN A 79 -23.74 23.03 31.38
N THR A 80 -22.80 23.28 32.30
CA THR A 80 -22.92 22.97 33.76
C THR A 80 -21.76 23.57 34.56
N ASN A 81 -22.09 24.30 35.62
CA ASN A 81 -21.22 24.83 36.66
C ASN A 81 -20.55 23.70 37.48
N ILE A 82 -19.24 23.79 37.74
CA ILE A 82 -18.61 23.31 38.98
C ILE A 82 -17.50 24.30 39.38
N THR A 83 -17.57 24.72 40.64
CA THR A 83 -16.74 25.70 41.35
C THR A 83 -15.40 25.13 41.83
N ASP A 84 -14.40 26.02 41.89
CA ASP A 84 -13.20 26.10 42.75
C ASP A 84 -12.56 24.84 43.36
N GLY A 85 -11.24 24.73 43.18
CA GLY A 85 -10.37 24.03 44.12
C GLY A 85 -8.97 23.65 43.61
N GLY A 86 -7.96 24.49 43.91
CA GLY A 86 -6.68 24.01 44.43
C GLY A 86 -5.62 23.47 43.44
N ALA A 87 -4.52 24.22 43.35
CA ALA A 87 -3.29 23.91 42.62
C ALA A 87 -2.61 22.57 43.00
N ARG A 88 -2.05 21.88 41.99
CA ARG A 88 -0.60 21.53 41.83
C ARG A 88 -0.44 20.36 40.85
N ALA A 89 -0.36 20.66 39.55
CA ALA A 89 0.22 19.74 38.58
C ALA A 89 1.72 20.08 38.45
N ALA A 90 2.55 19.13 38.87
CA ALA A 90 3.98 19.18 38.72
C ALA A 90 4.36 19.17 37.23
N SER A 91 5.34 20.00 36.91
CA SER A 91 5.96 20.19 35.61
C SER A 91 6.43 18.87 34.97
N LEU A 92 5.89 18.56 33.80
CA LEU A 92 6.62 17.89 32.74
C LEU A 92 6.37 18.70 31.46
N SER A 93 7.47 19.16 30.91
CA SER A 93 7.61 20.25 29.94
C SER A 93 6.73 20.12 28.70
N ASP A 94 5.86 21.12 28.56
CA ASP A 94 5.18 21.59 27.37
C ASP A 94 6.21 22.17 26.36
N SER A 95 6.97 21.30 25.69
CA SER A 95 8.03 21.73 24.75
C SER A 95 8.04 20.96 23.42
N ARG A 96 6.91 20.37 23.03
CA ARG A 96 6.83 19.58 21.78
C ARG A 96 5.68 19.95 20.84
N LEU A 97 4.96 21.05 21.13
CA LEU A 97 3.87 21.53 20.29
C LEU A 97 4.18 22.85 19.55
N ASP A 98 5.36 23.43 19.78
CA ASP A 98 5.71 24.77 19.28
C ASP A 98 6.56 24.73 18.00
N ASP A 99 6.99 23.55 17.55
CA ASP A 99 7.88 23.37 16.39
C ASP A 99 7.11 23.14 15.08
N TRP A 100 6.02 23.91 14.88
CA TRP A 100 5.27 23.96 13.62
C TRP A 100 5.34 25.35 12.96
N GLY A 101 6.28 26.20 13.39
CA GLY A 101 6.23 27.65 13.19
C GLY A 101 7.37 28.32 12.42
N ARG A 102 8.34 27.58 11.87
CA ARG A 102 9.29 28.14 10.89
C ARG A 102 9.22 27.33 9.60
N LEU A 103 8.27 27.70 8.74
CA LEU A 103 8.47 27.52 7.31
C LEU A 103 9.77 28.25 6.96
N ASP A 104 10.82 27.48 6.74
CA ASP A 104 12.07 28.01 6.23
C ASP A 104 11.83 28.59 4.84
N LEU A 105 11.74 29.91 4.76
CA LEU A 105 11.54 30.65 3.52
C LEU A 105 12.75 30.51 2.58
N SER A 106 13.87 29.90 3.02
CA SER A 106 15.03 29.57 2.20
C SER A 106 14.96 28.18 1.53
N ALA A 107 14.02 27.33 1.96
CA ALA A 107 13.85 25.98 1.41
C ALA A 107 13.52 26.04 -0.09
N ASN A 108 14.23 25.27 -0.91
CA ASN A 108 13.97 25.22 -2.35
C ASN A 108 12.56 24.65 -2.64
N ALA A 109 12.05 24.85 -3.86
CA ALA A 109 10.70 24.42 -4.25
C ALA A 109 10.45 22.91 -4.04
N ARG A 110 11.50 22.08 -4.08
CA ARG A 110 11.43 20.63 -3.84
C ARG A 110 11.21 20.30 -2.36
N GLU A 111 11.94 20.93 -1.45
CA GLU A 111 11.79 20.75 0.00
C GLU A 111 10.42 21.19 0.50
N ARG A 112 9.90 22.32 0.00
CA ARG A 112 8.52 22.76 0.30
C ARG A 112 7.49 21.74 -0.17
N ARG A 113 7.68 21.15 -1.36
CA ARG A 113 6.78 20.11 -1.89
C ARG A 113 6.82 18.83 -1.06
N LEU A 114 8.02 18.41 -0.63
CA LEU A 114 8.20 17.26 0.25
C LEU A 114 7.44 17.43 1.57
N ARG A 115 7.65 18.57 2.26
CA ARG A 115 6.89 18.93 3.48
C ARG A 115 5.38 18.86 3.24
N GLN A 116 4.93 19.36 2.10
CA GLN A 116 3.51 19.37 1.78
C GLN A 116 2.95 17.96 1.54
N LEU A 117 3.71 17.09 0.86
CA LEU A 117 3.33 15.68 0.66
C LEU A 117 3.34 14.89 1.96
N GLU A 118 4.28 15.15 2.86
CA GLU A 118 4.29 14.57 4.20
C GLU A 118 2.96 14.86 4.92
N ILE A 119 2.56 16.14 4.97
CA ILE A 119 1.29 16.56 5.60
C ILE A 119 0.09 15.89 4.94
N TRP A 120 0.02 15.86 3.60
CA TRP A 120 -1.12 15.24 2.91
C TRP A 120 -1.16 13.73 3.08
N THR A 121 0.00 13.07 3.10
CA THR A 121 0.12 11.64 3.30
C THR A 121 -0.32 11.28 4.72
N ASP A 122 0.13 12.03 5.72
CA ASP A 122 -0.29 11.83 7.12
C ASP A 122 -1.79 12.02 7.30
N HIS A 123 -2.34 13.08 6.71
CA HIS A 123 -3.77 13.34 6.75
C HIS A 123 -4.58 12.24 6.03
N ALA A 124 -4.16 11.81 4.85
CA ALA A 124 -4.82 10.74 4.10
C ALA A 124 -4.77 9.40 4.85
N LEU A 125 -3.63 9.07 5.45
CA LEU A 125 -3.48 7.89 6.31
C LEU A 125 -4.39 7.97 7.54
N ALA A 126 -4.50 9.14 8.18
CA ALA A 126 -5.38 9.33 9.32
C ALA A 126 -6.86 9.12 8.96
N LEU A 127 -7.30 9.67 7.81
CA LEU A 127 -8.67 9.46 7.31
C LEU A 127 -8.92 7.99 6.97
N HIS A 128 -7.96 7.32 6.32
CA HIS A 128 -8.11 5.92 5.95
C HIS A 128 -8.15 4.99 7.18
N ARG A 129 -7.37 5.29 8.23
CA ARG A 129 -7.47 4.56 9.51
C ARG A 129 -8.87 4.62 10.11
N GLU A 130 -9.51 5.77 10.01
CA GLU A 130 -10.87 5.97 10.50
C GLU A 130 -11.91 5.26 9.60
N GLU A 131 -11.62 5.12 8.30
CA GLU A 131 -12.38 4.26 7.39
C GLU A 131 -12.24 2.76 7.75
N GLU A 132 -11.01 2.28 7.98
CA GLU A 132 -10.70 0.88 8.31
C GLU A 132 -11.41 0.39 9.58
N ARG A 133 -11.63 1.26 10.56
CA ARG A 133 -12.38 0.93 11.80
C ARG A 133 -13.82 0.49 11.53
N ARG A 134 -14.38 0.86 10.37
CA ARG A 134 -15.76 0.52 9.98
C ARG A 134 -15.83 -0.70 9.06
N TYR A 135 -14.68 -1.26 8.68
CA TYR A 135 -14.66 -2.45 7.84
C TYR A 135 -15.21 -3.66 8.61
N PRO A 136 -15.95 -4.55 7.93
CA PRO A 136 -16.40 -5.80 8.54
C PRO A 136 -15.18 -6.64 8.97
N PRO A 137 -15.31 -7.53 9.97
CA PRO A 137 -14.19 -8.36 10.45
C PRO A 137 -13.49 -9.18 9.36
N LEU A 138 -14.21 -9.52 8.28
CA LEU A 138 -13.69 -10.18 7.09
C LEU A 138 -14.12 -9.38 5.86
N THR A 139 -13.16 -8.78 5.15
CA THR A 139 -13.37 -8.04 3.90
C THR A 139 -13.08 -8.92 2.69
N ASP A 140 -13.49 -8.45 1.51
CA ASP A 140 -13.18 -9.15 0.26
C ASP A 140 -11.66 -9.15 -0.03
N CYS A 141 -10.95 -8.12 0.41
CA CYS A 141 -9.49 -8.10 0.35
C CYS A 141 -8.86 -9.17 1.27
N ASP A 142 -9.42 -9.43 2.45
CA ASP A 142 -8.95 -10.51 3.32
C ASP A 142 -9.22 -11.89 2.69
N ARG A 143 -10.36 -12.05 1.99
CA ARG A 143 -10.70 -13.27 1.23
C ARG A 143 -9.72 -13.51 0.08
N ILE A 144 -9.33 -12.45 -0.64
CA ILE A 144 -8.26 -12.51 -1.65
C ILE A 144 -6.93 -12.92 -1.02
N ASP A 145 -6.58 -12.38 0.14
CA ASP A 145 -5.36 -12.78 0.87
C ASP A 145 -5.35 -14.27 1.20
N ARG A 146 -6.46 -14.80 1.72
CA ARG A 146 -6.63 -16.23 2.02
C ARG A 146 -6.58 -17.10 0.77
N ALA A 147 -7.26 -16.69 -0.31
CA ALA A 147 -7.24 -17.41 -1.58
C ALA A 147 -5.81 -17.49 -2.14
N PHE A 148 -5.06 -16.39 -2.10
CA PHE A 148 -3.66 -16.37 -2.53
C PHE A 148 -2.83 -17.34 -1.69
N GLN A 149 -2.94 -17.27 -0.36
CA GLN A 149 -2.25 -18.20 0.53
C GLN A 149 -2.57 -19.68 0.20
N LYS A 150 -3.84 -20.04 -0.01
CA LYS A 150 -4.24 -21.39 -0.41
C LYS A 150 -3.59 -21.83 -1.73
N LEU A 151 -3.46 -20.93 -2.69
CA LEU A 151 -2.77 -21.22 -3.95
C LEU A 151 -1.28 -21.50 -3.72
N GLN A 152 -0.64 -20.84 -2.76
CA GLN A 152 0.78 -21.07 -2.42
C GLN A 152 0.99 -22.46 -1.84
N GLU A 153 0.07 -22.89 -0.99
CA GLU A 153 0.04 -24.23 -0.41
C GLU A 153 -0.15 -25.32 -1.47
N GLN A 154 -0.72 -24.97 -2.64
CA GLN A 154 -0.90 -25.87 -3.80
C GLN A 154 0.22 -25.77 -4.86
N ASP A 155 1.39 -25.22 -4.50
CA ASP A 155 2.53 -25.03 -5.40
C ASP A 155 2.26 -24.10 -6.61
N ILE A 156 1.31 -23.18 -6.47
CA ILE A 156 1.08 -22.09 -7.41
C ILE A 156 1.72 -20.83 -6.83
N ILE A 157 2.53 -20.12 -7.61
CA ILE A 157 3.13 -18.85 -7.18
C ILE A 157 2.10 -17.74 -7.32
N ALA A 158 1.56 -17.24 -6.21
CA ALA A 158 0.67 -16.08 -6.19
C ALA A 158 1.39 -14.84 -5.69
N ARG A 159 1.17 -13.73 -6.40
CA ARG A 159 1.73 -12.42 -6.05
C ARG A 159 0.67 -11.33 -6.18
N GLN A 160 0.43 -10.63 -5.09
CA GLN A 160 -0.46 -9.48 -5.04
C GLN A 160 0.31 -8.20 -5.35
N HIS A 161 -0.34 -7.24 -6.01
CA HIS A 161 0.22 -5.92 -6.29
C HIS A 161 1.63 -6.02 -6.91
N PHE A 162 1.75 -6.90 -7.90
CA PHE A 162 3.03 -7.41 -8.39
C PHE A 162 3.41 -6.84 -9.75
N SER A 163 4.59 -6.22 -9.82
CA SER A 163 5.07 -5.50 -11.01
C SER A 163 4.19 -4.31 -11.42
N CYS A 164 4.63 -3.51 -12.38
CA CYS A 164 3.86 -2.35 -12.84
C CYS A 164 2.67 -2.77 -13.72
N CYS A 165 2.91 -3.60 -14.74
CA CYS A 165 1.93 -3.99 -15.74
C CYS A 165 1.99 -5.49 -16.05
N ASN A 166 1.03 -5.98 -16.84
CA ASN A 166 0.89 -7.41 -17.14
C ASN A 166 2.14 -8.05 -17.77
N SER A 167 2.76 -7.39 -18.76
CA SER A 167 3.95 -7.93 -19.44
C SER A 167 5.18 -7.99 -18.55
N CYS A 168 5.39 -6.97 -17.71
CA CYS A 168 6.44 -6.99 -16.69
C CYS A 168 6.18 -8.07 -15.63
N GLY A 169 4.91 -8.28 -15.27
CA GLY A 169 4.48 -9.36 -14.38
C GLY A 169 4.84 -10.74 -14.91
N HIS A 170 4.48 -11.05 -16.17
CA HIS A 170 4.85 -12.33 -16.81
C HIS A 170 6.35 -12.58 -16.79
N ARG A 171 7.16 -11.61 -17.23
CA ARG A 171 8.63 -11.76 -17.27
C ARG A 171 9.21 -12.07 -15.89
N GLN A 172 8.77 -11.34 -14.86
CA GLN A 172 9.29 -11.49 -13.51
C GLN A 172 8.83 -12.81 -12.87
N ILE A 173 7.54 -13.16 -13.00
CA ILE A 173 6.99 -14.37 -12.38
C ILE A 173 7.56 -15.65 -13.01
N GLU A 174 7.82 -15.65 -14.33
CA GLU A 174 8.52 -16.74 -15.02
C GLU A 174 9.94 -16.90 -14.51
N THR A 175 10.68 -15.80 -14.40
CA THR A 175 12.04 -15.80 -13.86
C THR A 175 12.08 -16.35 -12.43
N ASP A 176 11.14 -15.92 -11.58
CA ASP A 176 11.02 -16.40 -10.20
C ASP A 176 10.63 -17.87 -10.13
N GLY A 177 9.71 -18.32 -10.99
CA GLY A 177 9.32 -19.71 -11.12
C GLY A 177 10.51 -20.60 -11.48
N ILE A 178 11.27 -20.24 -12.51
CA ILE A 178 12.48 -20.94 -12.93
C ILE A 178 13.48 -21.05 -11.78
N LYS A 179 13.75 -19.95 -11.07
CA LYS A 179 14.67 -19.95 -9.92
C LYS A 179 14.23 -20.89 -8.80
N LEU A 180 12.93 -20.95 -8.50
CA LEU A 180 12.40 -21.86 -7.47
C LEU A 180 12.49 -23.32 -7.91
N MET A 181 12.16 -23.60 -9.19
CA MET A 181 12.26 -24.95 -9.75
C MET A 181 13.71 -25.46 -9.81
N MET A 182 14.67 -24.59 -10.17
CA MET A 182 16.11 -24.92 -10.11
C MET A 182 16.60 -25.24 -8.69
N ARG A 183 15.91 -24.76 -7.66
CA ARG A 183 16.19 -25.10 -6.24
C ARG A 183 15.47 -26.38 -5.78
N GLY A 184 14.90 -27.15 -6.71
CA GLY A 184 14.19 -28.39 -6.44
C GLY A 184 12.75 -28.20 -5.92
N GLN A 185 12.20 -26.99 -5.95
CA GLN A 185 10.80 -26.78 -5.57
C GLN A 185 9.88 -27.06 -6.75
N LYS A 186 8.89 -27.93 -6.56
CA LYS A 186 7.84 -28.12 -7.55
C LYS A 186 6.98 -26.85 -7.62
N LYS A 187 6.78 -26.29 -8.81
CA LYS A 187 5.84 -25.19 -9.05
C LYS A 187 5.00 -25.50 -10.28
N ARG A 188 3.68 -25.52 -10.12
CA ARG A 188 2.72 -25.91 -11.17
C ARG A 188 2.39 -24.75 -12.10
N GLY A 189 2.34 -23.55 -11.54
CA GLY A 189 1.96 -22.35 -12.25
C GLY A 189 2.03 -21.12 -11.37
N TYR A 190 1.39 -20.06 -11.81
CA TYR A 190 1.37 -18.78 -11.13
C TYR A 190 0.02 -18.09 -11.28
N VAL A 191 -0.23 -17.16 -10.37
CA VAL A 191 -1.27 -16.14 -10.47
C VAL A 191 -0.71 -14.80 -9.99
N PHE A 192 -1.12 -13.70 -10.59
CA PHE A 192 -0.84 -12.38 -10.03
C PHE A 192 -1.88 -11.36 -10.46
N TYR A 193 -1.93 -10.25 -9.74
CA TYR A 193 -2.48 -9.00 -10.25
C TYR A 193 -1.43 -7.90 -10.05
N HIS A 194 -1.33 -7.00 -11.02
CA HIS A 194 -0.31 -5.96 -11.03
C HIS A 194 -0.80 -4.65 -10.40
N LYS A 195 0.08 -3.64 -10.35
CA LYS A 195 -0.24 -2.33 -9.75
C LYS A 195 -1.44 -1.66 -10.41
N ASP A 196 -1.51 -1.59 -11.74
CA ASP A 196 -2.67 -0.95 -12.39
C ASP A 196 -3.99 -1.71 -12.17
N ASP A 197 -3.96 -3.05 -12.05
CA ASP A 197 -5.15 -3.82 -11.69
C ASP A 197 -5.55 -3.56 -10.23
N THR A 198 -4.59 -3.32 -9.33
CA THR A 198 -4.86 -2.87 -7.95
C THR A 198 -5.54 -1.50 -7.96
N GLU A 199 -4.99 -0.54 -8.70
CA GLU A 199 -5.59 0.79 -8.83
C GLU A 199 -7.02 0.69 -9.36
N ARG A 200 -7.22 -0.10 -10.42
CA ARG A 200 -8.55 -0.30 -11.01
C ARG A 200 -9.51 -0.93 -10.00
N ALA A 201 -9.09 -1.95 -9.26
CA ALA A 201 -9.91 -2.58 -8.24
C ALA A 201 -10.26 -1.62 -7.09
N ALA A 202 -9.29 -0.84 -6.62
CA ALA A 202 -9.50 0.16 -5.58
C ALA A 202 -10.51 1.25 -5.97
N ARG A 203 -10.61 1.55 -7.27
CA ARG A 203 -11.49 2.57 -7.84
C ARG A 203 -12.84 2.05 -8.30
N SER A 204 -12.90 0.84 -8.85
CA SER A 204 -14.08 0.29 -9.54
C SER A 204 -14.68 -0.95 -8.88
N GLY A 205 -13.96 -1.57 -7.94
CA GLY A 205 -14.32 -2.86 -7.36
C GLY A 205 -14.00 -4.06 -8.26
N LEU A 206 -13.51 -3.86 -9.48
CA LEU A 206 -13.21 -4.96 -10.41
C LEU A 206 -11.71 -5.27 -10.45
N LEU A 207 -11.33 -6.43 -9.94
CA LEU A 207 -9.96 -6.93 -9.96
C LEU A 207 -9.78 -7.96 -11.07
N TYR A 208 -8.69 -7.85 -11.83
CA TYR A 208 -8.31 -8.86 -12.81
C TYR A 208 -7.08 -9.63 -12.35
N LEU A 209 -7.07 -10.93 -12.62
CA LEU A 209 -6.05 -11.87 -12.22
C LEU A 209 -5.48 -12.53 -13.47
N THR A 210 -4.17 -12.42 -13.63
CA THR A 210 -3.41 -13.11 -14.65
C THR A 210 -2.91 -14.43 -14.08
N PHE A 211 -2.99 -15.50 -14.85
CA PHE A 211 -2.58 -16.83 -14.44
C PHE A 211 -1.95 -17.60 -15.59
N GLY A 212 -1.22 -18.66 -15.26
CA GLY A 212 -0.62 -19.56 -16.24
C GLY A 212 0.14 -20.71 -15.58
N ALA A 213 0.40 -21.76 -16.34
CA ALA A 213 1.27 -22.86 -15.93
C ALA A 213 2.72 -22.57 -16.35
N PHE A 214 3.69 -23.04 -15.57
CA PHE A 214 5.08 -23.02 -16.03
C PHE A 214 5.27 -24.09 -17.11
N SER A 215 6.10 -23.79 -18.12
CA SER A 215 6.56 -24.83 -19.04
C SER A 215 7.34 -25.87 -18.24
N GLU A 216 7.05 -27.16 -18.46
CA GLU A 216 7.96 -28.19 -17.98
C GLU A 216 9.25 -28.07 -18.80
N PRO A 217 10.44 -28.10 -18.18
CA PRO A 217 11.67 -28.16 -18.93
C PRO A 217 11.66 -29.46 -19.75
N ASP A 218 11.69 -29.34 -21.07
CA ASP A 218 11.77 -30.48 -21.96
C ASP A 218 13.16 -31.13 -21.76
N PRO A 219 13.26 -32.41 -21.39
CA PRO A 219 14.56 -33.09 -21.31
C PRO A 219 15.33 -33.11 -22.63
N SER A 220 14.68 -32.79 -23.76
CA SER A 220 15.32 -32.65 -25.08
C SER A 220 15.91 -31.26 -25.37
N ASP A 221 15.60 -30.22 -24.58
CA ASP A 221 16.22 -28.89 -24.73
C ASP A 221 17.71 -28.85 -24.31
N ALA A 222 18.22 -29.93 -23.71
CA ALA A 222 19.66 -30.14 -23.48
C ALA A 222 20.41 -30.66 -24.73
N SER A 223 19.70 -30.92 -25.83
CA SER A 223 20.24 -31.50 -27.06
C SER A 223 20.01 -30.52 -28.22
N GLU A 224 20.94 -29.58 -28.42
CA GLU A 224 21.02 -28.79 -29.64
C GLU A 224 21.32 -29.71 -30.85
N THR A 225 20.30 -30.27 -31.52
CA THR A 225 20.47 -30.74 -32.90
C THR A 225 19.17 -30.74 -33.73
N SER A 226 19.28 -30.08 -34.89
CA SER A 226 18.50 -30.20 -36.13
C SER A 226 17.02 -29.75 -36.16
N GLY A 227 16.83 -28.66 -36.91
CA GLY A 227 15.54 -28.19 -37.40
C GLY A 227 14.90 -29.10 -38.46
N ALA A 228 13.67 -28.71 -38.82
CA ALA A 228 12.79 -29.25 -39.87
C ALA A 228 11.70 -30.29 -39.47
N ARG A 229 11.12 -30.21 -38.26
CA ARG A 229 9.82 -30.85 -37.90
C ARG A 229 8.84 -29.92 -37.16
N GLN A 230 8.90 -28.61 -37.40
CA GLN A 230 8.50 -27.63 -36.36
C GLN A 230 7.04 -27.17 -36.30
N ASN A 231 6.15 -27.48 -37.26
CA ASN A 231 4.79 -26.89 -37.22
C ASN A 231 3.74 -27.76 -36.50
N SER A 232 3.59 -29.04 -36.84
CA SER A 232 2.60 -29.91 -36.18
C SER A 232 2.91 -30.15 -34.70
N GLN A 233 4.20 -30.22 -34.35
CA GLN A 233 4.64 -30.42 -32.97
C GLN A 233 4.48 -29.14 -32.14
N ARG A 234 4.69 -27.95 -32.72
CA ARG A 234 4.42 -26.67 -32.04
C ARG A 234 2.95 -26.48 -31.75
N ASP A 235 2.05 -26.79 -32.68
CA ASP A 235 0.60 -26.67 -32.46
C ASP A 235 0.13 -27.62 -31.34
N GLN A 236 0.70 -28.83 -31.27
CA GLN A 236 0.38 -29.81 -30.22
C GLN A 236 0.96 -29.42 -28.85
N LEU A 237 2.18 -28.87 -28.80
CA LEU A 237 2.80 -28.32 -27.59
C LEU A 237 2.08 -27.06 -27.10
N GLN A 238 1.57 -26.23 -28.02
CA GLN A 238 0.81 -25.03 -27.70
C GLN A 238 -0.59 -25.39 -27.17
N GLY A 239 -1.25 -26.42 -27.75
CA GLY A 239 -2.46 -27.01 -27.20
C GLY A 239 -2.26 -27.54 -25.77
N SER A 240 -1.18 -28.29 -25.53
CA SER A 240 -0.90 -28.83 -24.19
C SER A 240 -0.54 -27.74 -23.16
N GLN A 241 0.08 -26.64 -23.57
CA GLN A 241 0.32 -25.49 -22.68
C GLN A 241 -0.99 -24.74 -22.37
N LEU A 242 -1.87 -24.55 -23.35
CA LEU A 242 -3.18 -23.93 -23.14
C LEU A 242 -4.04 -24.75 -22.17
N ASP A 243 -4.05 -26.06 -22.30
CA ASP A 243 -4.77 -26.96 -21.38
C ASP A 243 -4.21 -26.86 -19.96
N ARG A 244 -2.88 -26.82 -19.80
CA ARG A 244 -2.25 -26.63 -18.48
C ARG A 244 -2.54 -25.25 -17.90
N ASN A 245 -2.53 -24.20 -18.72
CA ASN A 245 -2.93 -22.86 -18.28
C ASN A 245 -4.39 -22.85 -17.83
N GLN A 246 -5.28 -23.50 -18.57
CA GLN A 246 -6.69 -23.62 -18.24
C GLN A 246 -6.89 -24.35 -16.90
N ALA A 247 -6.16 -25.44 -16.66
CA ALA A 247 -6.20 -26.15 -15.39
C ALA A 247 -5.78 -25.26 -14.20
N ILE A 248 -4.81 -24.35 -14.38
CA ILE A 248 -4.48 -23.34 -13.36
C ILE A 248 -5.63 -22.34 -13.17
N GLY A 249 -6.31 -21.95 -14.25
CA GLY A 249 -7.49 -21.09 -14.20
C GLY A 249 -8.66 -21.73 -13.43
N GLU A 250 -8.91 -23.02 -13.64
CA GLU A 250 -9.93 -23.79 -12.92
C GLU A 250 -9.65 -23.85 -11.42
N ILE A 251 -8.39 -24.15 -11.03
CA ILE A 251 -7.96 -24.13 -9.63
C ILE A 251 -8.12 -22.74 -9.02
N LEU A 252 -7.75 -21.69 -9.76
CA LEU A 252 -7.87 -20.31 -9.32
C LEU A 252 -9.34 -19.94 -9.09
N GLN A 253 -10.22 -20.23 -10.04
CA GLN A 253 -11.66 -19.98 -9.92
C GLN A 253 -12.25 -20.69 -8.71
N GLU A 254 -11.97 -21.99 -8.55
CA GLU A 254 -12.46 -22.79 -7.43
C GLU A 254 -11.95 -22.25 -6.09
N THR A 255 -10.66 -21.91 -6.02
CA THR A 255 -10.06 -21.40 -4.78
C THR A 255 -10.68 -20.07 -4.37
N LEU A 256 -10.86 -19.14 -5.31
CA LEU A 256 -11.53 -17.85 -5.06
C LEU A 256 -12.99 -18.04 -4.65
N ALA A 257 -13.74 -18.88 -5.36
CA ALA A 257 -15.13 -19.19 -5.03
C ALA A 257 -15.26 -19.85 -3.65
N SER A 258 -14.31 -20.70 -3.24
CA SER A 258 -14.26 -21.31 -1.91
C SER A 258 -14.09 -20.28 -0.78
N GLU A 259 -13.47 -19.14 -1.08
CA GLU A 259 -13.37 -18.00 -0.16
C GLU A 259 -14.60 -17.08 -0.23
N GLY A 260 -15.64 -17.45 -0.99
CA GLY A 260 -16.89 -16.69 -1.11
C GLY A 260 -16.80 -15.44 -1.99
N LEU A 261 -15.85 -15.41 -2.93
CA LEU A 261 -15.69 -14.30 -3.87
C LEU A 261 -16.55 -14.48 -5.12
N GLU A 262 -17.05 -13.38 -5.67
CA GLU A 262 -17.80 -13.37 -6.95
C GLU A 262 -16.83 -13.40 -8.13
N VAL A 263 -16.68 -14.57 -8.75
CA VAL A 263 -15.72 -14.82 -9.83
C VAL A 263 -16.42 -14.88 -11.19
N SER A 264 -15.87 -14.16 -12.17
CA SER A 264 -16.26 -14.23 -13.57
C SER A 264 -15.07 -14.65 -14.44
N TRP A 265 -15.25 -15.73 -15.18
CA TRP A 265 -14.25 -16.25 -16.13
C TRP A 265 -14.93 -17.05 -17.24
N SER A 266 -14.35 -17.02 -18.45
CA SER A 266 -14.92 -17.70 -19.61
C SER A 266 -14.56 -19.19 -19.70
N GLY A 267 -13.79 -19.72 -18.74
CA GLY A 267 -13.20 -21.06 -18.83
C GLY A 267 -12.01 -21.19 -19.79
N SER A 268 -11.52 -20.07 -20.37
CA SER A 268 -10.41 -20.08 -21.32
C SER A 268 -9.16 -19.42 -20.75
N ALA A 269 -8.01 -20.07 -20.93
CA ALA A 269 -6.71 -19.51 -20.59
C ALA A 269 -6.34 -18.23 -21.37
N LEU A 270 -7.08 -17.90 -22.44
CA LEU A 270 -6.88 -16.67 -23.21
C LEU A 270 -7.50 -15.44 -22.54
N HIS A 271 -8.38 -15.64 -21.56
CA HIS A 271 -9.04 -14.56 -20.83
C HIS A 271 -8.63 -14.60 -19.35
N ARG A 272 -8.33 -13.43 -18.80
CA ARG A 272 -8.06 -13.26 -17.36
C ARG A 272 -9.30 -13.55 -16.54
N ILE A 273 -9.10 -13.99 -15.31
CA ILE A 273 -10.18 -14.11 -14.32
C ILE A 273 -10.45 -12.72 -13.74
N SER A 274 -11.72 -12.35 -13.59
CA SER A 274 -12.10 -11.13 -12.89
C SER A 274 -12.91 -11.44 -11.63
N VAL A 275 -12.71 -10.62 -10.59
CA VAL A 275 -13.43 -10.73 -9.32
C VAL A 275 -14.04 -9.37 -8.99
N THR A 276 -15.33 -9.37 -8.66
CA THR A 276 -16.03 -8.19 -8.13
C THR A 276 -15.83 -8.14 -6.61
N LEU A 277 -15.36 -7.01 -6.11
CA LEU A 277 -14.92 -6.83 -4.73
C LEU A 277 -15.36 -5.46 -4.20
N ASN A 278 -15.70 -5.39 -2.93
CA ASN A 278 -15.65 -4.15 -2.18
C ASN A 278 -14.21 -3.92 -1.68
N TRP A 279 -13.47 -2.99 -2.30
CA TRP A 279 -12.07 -2.76 -1.98
C TRP A 279 -11.88 -2.09 -0.61
N GLN A 280 -11.62 -2.94 0.38
CA GLN A 280 -11.40 -2.59 1.78
C GLN A 280 -10.12 -3.26 2.28
N LYS A 281 -8.99 -2.93 1.64
CA LYS A 281 -7.66 -3.45 1.99
C LYS A 281 -7.19 -2.77 3.28
N ARG A 282 -6.85 -3.57 4.28
CA ARG A 282 -6.20 -3.09 5.50
C ARG A 282 -4.72 -2.91 5.28
N ARG A 283 -4.18 -1.84 5.86
CA ARG A 283 -2.77 -1.53 5.75
C ARG A 283 -1.95 -2.26 6.82
N GLN A 284 -0.91 -2.97 6.39
CA GLN A 284 -0.03 -3.79 7.25
C GLN A 284 0.93 -2.95 8.11
N ASP A 285 1.31 -1.75 7.64
CA ASP A 285 2.18 -0.84 8.40
C ASP A 285 1.54 -0.38 9.72
N LEU A 286 0.22 -0.48 9.84
CA LEU A 286 -0.53 -0.19 11.06
C LEU A 286 -0.46 -1.33 12.07
N ALA A 287 -0.57 -2.57 11.59
CA ALA A 287 -0.41 -3.75 12.45
C ALA A 287 1.03 -3.83 13.00
N GLU A 288 2.02 -3.52 12.17
CA GLU A 288 3.43 -3.43 12.58
C GLU A 288 3.63 -2.35 13.65
N GLN A 289 3.15 -1.12 13.43
CA GLN A 289 3.29 0.00 14.38
C GLN A 289 2.60 -0.26 15.73
N GLU A 290 1.38 -0.81 15.72
CA GLU A 290 0.66 -1.14 16.96
C GLU A 290 1.35 -2.29 17.70
N ASN A 291 1.83 -3.31 16.99
CA ASN A 291 2.61 -4.39 17.59
C ASN A 291 3.90 -3.87 18.23
N GLU A 292 4.64 -2.99 17.54
CA GLU A 292 5.84 -2.34 18.09
C GLU A 292 5.53 -1.51 19.33
N ARG A 293 4.42 -0.75 19.30
CA ARG A 293 3.95 0.04 20.45
C ARG A 293 3.61 -0.84 21.65
N ILE A 294 2.82 -1.90 21.44
CA ILE A 294 2.47 -2.87 22.49
C ILE A 294 3.72 -3.55 23.07
N MET A 295 4.68 -3.92 22.23
CA MET A 295 5.94 -4.52 22.67
C MET A 295 6.78 -3.54 23.51
N ARG A 296 6.81 -2.27 23.13
CA ARG A 296 7.47 -1.20 23.88
C ARG A 296 6.80 -0.94 25.24
N GLU A 297 5.47 -0.84 25.28
CA GLU A 297 4.74 -0.68 26.54
C GLU A 297 4.93 -1.89 27.47
N LYS A 298 5.01 -3.11 26.91
CA LYS A 298 5.33 -4.33 27.68
C LYS A 298 6.76 -4.33 28.22
N SER A 299 7.74 -3.81 27.47
CA SER A 299 9.14 -3.75 27.94
C SER A 299 9.32 -2.70 29.05
N GLU A 300 8.65 -1.55 28.93
CA GLU A 300 8.64 -0.47 29.94
C GLU A 300 7.93 -0.90 31.25
N ARG A 301 6.89 -1.76 31.17
CA ARG A 301 6.27 -2.38 32.36
C ARG A 301 7.16 -3.42 33.03
N LYS A 302 8.00 -4.14 32.29
CA LYS A 302 8.95 -5.11 32.86
C LYS A 302 10.11 -4.43 33.58
N THR A 303 10.56 -3.27 33.12
CA THR A 303 11.65 -2.50 33.76
C THR A 303 11.18 -1.74 35.01
N SER A 304 9.90 -1.39 35.11
CA SER A 304 9.32 -0.70 36.28
C SER A 304 8.87 -1.62 37.43
N GLY A 305 8.78 -2.94 37.22
CA GLY A 305 8.34 -3.92 38.21
C GLY A 305 9.36 -4.29 39.32
N SER A 306 10.55 -3.69 39.36
CA SER A 306 11.61 -4.00 40.33
C SER A 306 11.78 -2.93 41.42
N PHE A 307 10.69 -2.40 41.98
CA PHE A 307 10.74 -1.61 43.22
C PHE A 307 10.25 -2.47 44.40
N LYS A 308 11.17 -3.14 45.09
CA LYS A 308 10.88 -3.75 46.40
C LYS A 308 10.63 -2.64 47.42
N PRO A 309 9.48 -2.58 48.12
CA PRO A 309 9.29 -1.59 49.17
C PRO A 309 10.28 -1.86 50.31
N LYS A 310 11.13 -0.89 50.63
CA LYS A 310 11.97 -0.93 51.84
C LYS A 310 11.05 -0.92 53.06
N ARG A 311 11.05 -2.00 53.84
CA ARG A 311 10.40 -2.05 55.15
C ARG A 311 11.00 -0.96 56.04
N ALA A 312 10.20 0.03 56.42
CA ALA A 312 10.57 1.01 57.43
C ALA A 312 10.54 0.32 58.81
N ASN A 313 11.70 0.20 59.44
CA ASN A 313 11.80 -0.21 60.84
C ASN A 313 11.47 1.01 61.72
N LEU A 314 10.25 1.11 62.23
CA LEU A 314 9.94 1.98 63.36
C LEU A 314 10.61 1.38 64.62
N LYS A 315 11.60 2.09 65.17
CA LYS A 315 12.05 1.87 66.55
C LYS A 315 11.08 2.59 67.48
N ILE A 316 10.40 1.82 68.32
CA ILE A 316 9.70 2.33 69.51
C ILE A 316 10.78 2.57 70.56
N VAL A 317 10.88 3.81 71.06
CA VAL A 317 11.68 4.16 72.25
C VAL A 317 10.68 4.40 73.37
N GLY A 318 10.93 3.77 74.53
CA GLY A 318 10.11 3.89 75.74
C GLY A 318 10.29 5.21 76.47
#